data_AF-A0A519MRP7-F1
#
_entry.id   AF-A0A519MRP7-F1
#
_cell.length_a   1.000
_cell.length_b   1.000
_cell.length_c   1.000
_cell.angle_alpha   90.00
_cell.angle_beta   90.00
_cell.angle_gamma   90.00
#
_symmetry.space_group_name_H-M   'P 1'
#
loop_
_entity.id
_entity.type
_entity.pdbx_description
1 polymer ?
#
loop_
_entity_poly.entity_id
_entity_poly.type
_entity_poly.pdbx_seq_one_letter_code
_entity_poly.pdbx_strand_id
1 'polypeptide(L)' 'LSAEPVYQMYCPMKKSNWLSSEKAVKNPYYGSAMLTCGNVVETIK' A
#
# COMPACT_ATOMS: atom_id res chain seq x y z
N LEU A 1 11.02 -11.80 -18.19
CA LEU A 1 10.53 -11.83 -16.80
C LEU A 1 9.45 -10.78 -16.68
N SER A 2 8.19 -11.16 -16.44
CA SER A 2 7.14 -10.18 -16.17
C SER A 2 7.37 -9.65 -14.76
N ALA A 3 8.00 -8.49 -14.62
CA ALA A 3 8.04 -7.78 -13.36
C ALA A 3 6.66 -7.18 -13.15
N GLU A 4 5.85 -7.80 -12.29
CA GLU A 4 4.59 -7.21 -11.88
C GLU A 4 4.88 -5.97 -11.02
N PRO A 5 4.16 -4.86 -11.25
CA PRO A 5 4.41 -3.63 -10.53
C PRO A 5 4.12 -3.82 -9.03
N VAL A 6 5.09 -3.47 -8.20
CA VAL A 6 4.95 -3.45 -6.75
C VAL A 6 4.80 -2.01 -6.28
N TYR A 7 3.73 -1.73 -5.56
CA TYR A 7 3.42 -0.43 -5.00
C TYR A 7 3.84 -0.39 -3.53
N GLN A 8 4.75 0.50 -3.19
CA GLN A 8 5.05 0.81 -1.80
C GLN A 8 4.04 1.81 -1.28
N MET A 9 3.37 1.44 -0.18
CA MET A 9 2.33 2.22 0.45
C MET A 9 2.80 2.66 1.84
N TYR A 10 2.37 3.83 2.28
CA TYR A 10 2.68 4.37 3.60
C TYR A 10 1.42 4.87 4.29
N CYS A 11 1.26 4.49 5.56
CA CYS A 11 0.19 4.99 6.43
C CYS A 11 0.79 5.97 7.45
N PRO A 12 0.50 7.28 7.34
CA PRO A 12 1.02 8.29 8.27
C PRO A 12 0.45 8.13 9.69
N MET A 13 -0.71 7.49 9.85
CA MET A 13 -1.31 7.23 11.16
C MET A 13 -0.59 6.13 11.92
N LYS A 14 -0.25 5.02 11.24
CA LYS A 14 0.54 3.94 11.84
C LYS A 14 2.03 4.24 11.86
N LYS A 15 2.47 5.23 11.07
CA LYS A 15 3.88 5.48 10.73
C LYS A 15 4.57 4.22 10.21
N SER A 16 3.89 3.50 9.33
CA SER A 16 4.33 2.20 8.81
C SER A 16 4.13 2.12 7.30
N ASN A 17 5.01 1.40 6.63
CA ASN A 17 4.95 1.12 5.20
C ASN A 17 4.59 -0.35 4.95
N TRP A 18 4.03 -0.63 3.77
CA TRP A 18 3.82 -1.99 3.29
C TRP A 18 3.89 -2.01 1.77
N LEU A 19 4.10 -3.20 1.21
CA LEU A 19 4.13 -3.43 -0.23
C LEU A 19 2.80 -4.04 -0.67
N SER A 20 2.32 -3.63 -1.84
CA SER A 20 1.11 -4.15 -2.47
C SER A 20 1.39 -4.39 -3.95
N SER A 21 0.98 -5.53 -4.49
CA SER A 21 1.02 -5.77 -5.94
C SER A 21 -0.14 -5.08 -6.67
N GLU A 22 -1.12 -4.56 -5.92
CA GLU A 22 -2.25 -3.81 -6.45
C GLU A 22 -2.07 -2.32 -6.17
N LYS A 23 -2.44 -1.48 -7.16
CA LYS A 23 -2.48 -0.02 -6.99
C LYS A 23 -3.51 0.44 -5.96
N ALA A 24 -4.51 -0.40 -5.68
CA ALA A 24 -5.54 -0.12 -4.69
C ALA A 24 -4.95 -0.13 -3.27
N VAL A 25 -5.19 0.95 -2.52
CA VAL A 25 -4.84 1.00 -1.09
C VAL A 25 -5.72 0.00 -0.35
N LYS A 26 -5.11 -1.07 0.15
CA LYS A 26 -5.72 -2.05 1.05
C LYS A 26 -4.88 -2.10 2.32
N ASN A 27 -5.22 -1.27 3.29
CA ASN A 27 -4.51 -1.18 4.56
C ASN A 27 -4.78 -2.43 5.42
N PRO A 28 -3.78 -3.30 5.67
CA PRO A 28 -3.97 -4.50 6.47
C PRO A 28 -4.09 -4.23 7.98
N TYR A 29 -3.78 -3.01 8.44
CA TYR A 29 -3.58 -2.69 9.85
C TYR A 29 -4.84 -2.21 10.59
N TYR A 30 -5.87 -1.72 9.90
CA TYR A 30 -6.99 -1.01 10.55
C TYR A 30 -8.40 -1.52 10.19
N GLY A 31 -8.49 -2.68 9.54
CA GLY A 31 -9.79 -3.29 9.20
C GLY A 31 -10.62 -2.45 8.22
N SER A 32 -11.91 -2.77 8.12
CA SER A 32 -12.83 -2.29 7.08
C SER A 32 -13.00 -0.76 7.05
N ALA A 33 -12.91 -0.10 8.19
CA ALA A 33 -13.12 1.35 8.32
C ALA A 33 -11.99 2.19 7.70
N MET A 34 -10.83 1.58 7.46
CA MET A 34 -9.61 2.28 7.02
C MET A 34 -8.92 1.56 5.88
N LEU A 35 -9.64 0.69 5.18
CA LEU A 35 -9.09 -0.11 4.10
C LEU A 35 -8.40 0.76 3.03
N THR A 36 -8.95 1.95 2.79
CA THR A 36 -8.42 2.95 1.83
C THR A 36 -7.45 3.96 2.46
N CYS A 37 -7.11 3.83 3.74
CA CYS A 37 -6.22 4.77 4.43
C CYS A 37 -4.75 4.42 4.19
N GLY A 38 -4.07 5.26 3.40
CA GLY A 38 -2.67 5.11 3.04
C GLY A 38 -2.41 5.77 1.69
N ASN A 39 -1.16 6.08 1.41
CA ASN A 39 -0.77 6.65 0.12
C ASN A 39 0.29 5.78 -0.55
N VAL A 40 0.20 5.64 -1.88
CA VAL A 40 1.29 5.08 -2.68
C VAL A 40 2.44 6.07 -2.63
N VAL A 41 3.55 5.67 -2.03
CA VAL A 41 4.78 6.49 -1.96
C VAL A 41 5.73 6.14 -3.10
N GLU A 42 5.71 4.90 -3.57
CA GLU A 42 6.61 4.46 -4.65
C GLU A 42 5.95 3.38 -5.51
N THR A 43 6.31 3.33 -6.79
CA THR A 43 5.91 2.25 -7.71
C THR A 43 7.18 1.64 -8.28
N ILE A 44 7.44 0.41 -7.87
CA ILE A 44 8.55 -0.43 -8.30
C ILE A 44 8.06 -1.19 -9.54
N LYS A 45 8.74 -1.02 -10.67
CA LYS A 45 8.46 -1.70 -11.95
C LYS A 45 9.57 -2.68 -12.28
#